data_AF-A0A1S9UIR3-F1
#
_entry.id   AF-A0A1S9UIR3-F1
#
_cell.length_a   1.000
_cell.length_b   1.000
_cell.length_c   1.000
_cell.angle_alpha   90.00
_cell.angle_beta   90.00
_cell.angle_gamma   90.00
#
_symmetry.space_group_name_H-M   'P 1'
#
loop_
_entity.id
_entity.type
_entity.pdbx_description
1 polymer ?
#
loop_
_entity_poly.entity_id
_entity_poly.type
_entity_poly.pdbx_seq_one_letter_code
_entity_poly.pdbx_strand_id
1 'polypeptide(L)'
;MKYKGDITLYNFLSVFIGVLIAIMLPLNGILSELIGNYTASVVIHLVGLVAVVFVLVLNKNKIHFAKGIPLYLYSAGAIGVFTVLFSNISFSALGASITIALGLLGQSIASIVIDHFGLLGMKVAKFEKKKLVGLLFISSGIIIMTIY
;
A
#
# COMPACT_ATOMS: atom_id res chain seq x y z
N MET A 1 -22.15 6.27 0.49
CA MET A 1 -22.35 6.62 -0.93
C MET A 1 -22.49 5.33 -1.70
N LYS A 2 -23.63 5.12 -2.39
CA LYS A 2 -23.83 3.99 -3.31
C LYS A 2 -23.00 4.28 -4.57
N TYR A 3 -21.78 3.76 -4.64
CA TYR A 3 -21.05 3.73 -5.90
C TYR A 3 -21.74 2.72 -6.81
N LYS A 4 -22.57 3.24 -7.72
CA LYS A 4 -23.23 2.48 -8.78
C LYS A 4 -22.32 2.35 -10.02
N GLY A 5 -21.00 2.35 -9.82
CA GLY A 5 -20.08 1.80 -10.83
C GLY A 5 -20.13 0.29 -10.75
N ASP A 6 -19.89 -0.39 -11.87
CA ASP A 6 -19.89 -1.85 -11.91
C ASP A 6 -18.90 -2.38 -10.85
N ILE A 7 -19.39 -3.10 -9.85
CA ILE A 7 -18.58 -3.69 -8.77
C ILE A 7 -17.40 -4.48 -9.36
N THR A 8 -17.61 -5.07 -10.53
CA THR A 8 -16.60 -5.78 -11.33
C THR A 8 -15.40 -4.89 -11.68
N LEU A 9 -15.63 -3.63 -12.06
CA LEU A 9 -14.55 -2.69 -12.37
C LEU A 9 -13.68 -2.39 -11.15
N TYR A 10 -14.29 -2.15 -9.99
CA TYR A 10 -13.53 -1.86 -8.77
C TYR A 10 -12.75 -3.07 -8.26
N ASN A 11 -13.30 -4.27 -8.43
CA ASN A 11 -12.58 -5.50 -8.15
C ASN A 11 -11.37 -5.65 -9.08
N PHE A 12 -11.54 -5.39 -10.38
CA PHE A 12 -10.44 -5.43 -11.34
C PHE A 12 -9.33 -4.42 -11.00
N LEU A 13 -9.70 -3.17 -10.69
CA LEU A 13 -8.74 -2.16 -10.25
C LEU A 13 -8.00 -2.59 -8.97
N SER A 14 -8.70 -3.23 -8.04
CA SER A 14 -8.10 -3.73 -6.80
C SER A 14 -7.10 -4.86 -7.06
N VAL A 15 -7.39 -5.77 -8.01
CA VAL A 15 -6.43 -6.80 -8.45
C VAL A 15 -5.24 -6.16 -9.16
N PHE A 16 -5.48 -5.15 -9.99
CA PHE A 16 -4.43 -4.45 -10.72
C PHE A 16 -3.44 -3.73 -9.79
N ILE A 17 -3.89 -3.22 -8.64
CA ILE A 17 -2.99 -2.71 -7.59
C ILE A 17 -1.98 -3.78 -7.16
N GLY A 18 -2.41 -5.04 -7.01
CA GLY A 18 -1.51 -6.14 -6.66
C GLY A 18 -0.42 -6.38 -7.71
N VAL A 19 -0.77 -6.27 -9.00
CA VAL A 19 0.21 -6.37 -10.11
C VAL A 19 1.22 -5.23 -10.04
N LEU A 20 0.76 -4.01 -9.81
CA LEU A 20 1.65 -2.85 -9.67
C LEU A 20 2.59 -3.01 -8.48
N ILE A 21 2.11 -3.49 -7.33
CA ILE A 21 2.94 -3.75 -6.15
C ILE A 21 3.99 -4.82 -6.44
N ALA A 22 3.63 -5.89 -7.15
CA ALA A 22 4.55 -6.97 -7.51
C ALA A 22 5.70 -6.52 -8.42
N ILE A 23 5.49 -5.48 -9.24
CA ILE A 23 6.54 -4.86 -10.05
C ILE A 23 7.31 -3.80 -9.25
N MET A 24 6.59 -2.95 -8.52
CA MET A 24 7.16 -1.84 -7.75
C MET A 24 8.14 -2.33 -6.68
N LEU A 25 7.77 -3.36 -5.92
CA LEU A 25 8.56 -3.84 -4.80
C LEU A 25 10.00 -4.26 -5.21
N PRO A 26 10.20 -5.17 -6.18
CA PRO A 26 11.55 -5.54 -6.59
C PRO A 26 12.32 -4.38 -7.23
N LEU A 27 11.67 -3.49 -8.00
CA LEU A 27 12.35 -2.30 -8.53
C LEU A 27 12.91 -1.40 -7.43
N ASN A 28 12.11 -1.16 -6.38
CA ASN A 28 12.52 -0.35 -5.24
C ASN A 28 13.63 -1.04 -4.43
N GLY A 29 13.50 -2.36 -4.21
CA GLY A 29 14.47 -3.18 -3.50
C GLY A 29 15.82 -3.23 -4.20
N ILE A 30 15.84 -3.57 -5.50
CA ILE A 30 17.06 -3.61 -6.32
C ILE A 30 17.75 -2.25 -6.33
N LEU A 31 17.00 -1.15 -6.53
CA LEU A 31 17.59 0.19 -6.47
C LEU A 31 18.21 0.47 -5.10
N SER A 32 17.58 0.02 -4.02
CA SER A 32 18.10 0.19 -2.66
C SER A 32 19.36 -0.61 -2.38
N GLU A 33 19.52 -1.78 -2.98
CA GLU A 33 20.75 -2.56 -2.92
C GLU A 33 21.91 -1.89 -3.66
N LEU A 34 21.61 -1.16 -4.75
CA LEU A 34 22.62 -0.49 -5.57
C LEU A 34 23.12 0.83 -4.96
N ILE A 35 22.22 1.65 -4.40
CA ILE A 35 22.57 3.02 -3.96
C ILE A 35 22.22 3.32 -2.49
N GLY A 36 21.79 2.31 -1.73
CA GLY A 36 21.41 2.40 -0.33
C GLY A 36 19.95 2.82 -0.11
N ASN A 37 19.35 2.30 0.97
CA ASN A 37 17.92 2.48 1.29
C ASN A 37 17.45 3.95 1.32
N TYR A 38 18.22 4.83 1.96
CA TYR A 38 17.83 6.24 2.11
C TYR A 38 17.89 7.00 0.77
N THR A 39 18.99 6.85 0.03
CA THR A 39 19.16 7.48 -1.28
C THR A 39 18.12 6.97 -2.27
N ALA A 40 17.92 5.65 -2.34
CA ALA A 40 16.90 5.05 -3.19
C ALA A 40 15.50 5.55 -2.84
N SER A 41 15.15 5.64 -1.55
CA SER A 41 13.84 6.16 -1.12
C SER A 41 13.61 7.59 -1.59
N VAL A 42 14.63 8.48 -1.51
CA VAL A 42 14.54 9.84 -2.05
C VAL A 42 14.28 9.82 -3.56
N VAL A 43 15.03 9.02 -4.31
CA VAL A 43 14.87 8.91 -5.77
C VAL A 43 13.49 8.37 -6.15
N ILE A 44 13.02 7.30 -5.50
CA ILE A 44 11.71 6.68 -5.74
C ILE A 44 10.58 7.71 -5.53
N HIS A 45 10.61 8.44 -4.41
CA HIS A 45 9.57 9.44 -4.12
C HIS A 45 9.66 10.66 -5.03
N LEU A 46 10.87 11.06 -5.45
CA LEU A 46 11.06 12.14 -6.42
C LEU A 46 10.48 11.76 -7.79
N VAL A 47 10.76 10.54 -8.28
CA VAL A 47 10.19 10.05 -9.54
C VAL A 47 8.66 9.94 -9.44
N GLY A 48 8.14 9.45 -8.31
CA GLY A 48 6.70 9.42 -8.05
C GLY A 48 6.05 10.81 -8.05
N LEU A 49 6.72 11.81 -7.45
CA LEU A 49 6.28 13.21 -7.48
C LEU A 49 6.25 13.76 -8.91
N VAL A 50 7.29 13.52 -9.71
CA VAL A 50 7.33 13.93 -11.11
C VAL A 50 6.19 13.28 -11.90
N ALA A 51 5.94 11.99 -11.70
CA ALA A 51 4.86 11.27 -12.37
C ALA A 51 3.48 11.85 -12.05
N VAL A 52 3.17 12.14 -10.78
CA VAL A 52 1.87 12.71 -10.41
C VAL A 52 1.70 14.15 -10.91
N VAL A 53 2.78 14.95 -10.91
CA VAL A 53 2.77 16.31 -11.49
C VAL A 53 2.52 16.26 -12.99
N PHE A 54 3.15 15.31 -13.70
CA PHE A 54 2.93 15.12 -15.13
C PHE A 54 1.45 14.78 -15.44
N VAL A 55 0.85 13.87 -14.68
CA VAL A 55 -0.58 13.53 -14.80
C VAL A 55 -1.48 14.75 -14.51
N LEU A 56 -1.12 15.58 -13.52
CA LEU A 56 -1.85 16.80 -13.18
C LEU A 56 -1.82 17.81 -14.34
N VAL A 57 -0.66 17.99 -14.97
CA VAL A 57 -0.49 18.88 -16.14
C VAL A 57 -1.27 18.37 -17.35
N LEU A 58 -1.20 17.07 -17.68
CA LEU A 58 -1.94 16.49 -18.80
C LEU A 58 -3.45 16.65 -18.65
N ASN A 59 -3.96 16.48 -17.43
CA ASN A 59 -5.37 16.66 -17.11
C ASN A 59 -5.77 18.12 -16.92
N LYS A 60 -4.83 19.07 -17.04
CA LYS A 60 -5.05 20.52 -16.81
C LYS A 60 -5.61 20.83 -15.42
N ASN A 61 -5.34 19.97 -14.45
CA ASN A 61 -5.72 20.17 -13.06
C ASN A 61 -4.76 21.17 -12.40
N LYS A 62 -5.23 21.90 -11.39
CA LYS A 62 -4.39 22.79 -10.58
C LYS A 62 -4.12 22.13 -9.23
N ILE A 63 -2.92 22.33 -8.68
CA ILE A 63 -2.64 21.98 -7.30
C ILE A 63 -3.51 22.88 -6.42
N HIS A 64 -4.35 22.27 -5.59
CA HIS A 64 -5.25 22.97 -4.68
C HIS A 64 -5.00 22.53 -3.25
N PHE A 65 -4.70 23.50 -2.37
CA PHE A 65 -4.61 23.28 -0.94
C PHE A 65 -5.89 23.79 -0.29
N ALA A 66 -6.76 22.86 0.08
CA ALA A 66 -7.99 23.20 0.78
C ALA A 66 -7.67 23.69 2.20
N LYS A 67 -8.32 24.78 2.63
CA LYS A 67 -8.24 25.25 4.01
C LYS A 67 -9.08 24.33 4.92
N GLY A 68 -8.61 24.10 6.14
CA GLY A 68 -9.34 23.31 7.14
C GLY A 68 -9.17 21.78 7.03
N ILE A 69 -8.25 21.30 6.18
CA ILE A 69 -7.90 19.88 6.15
C ILE A 69 -7.09 19.52 7.40
N PRO A 70 -7.47 18.48 8.17
CA PRO A 70 -6.72 18.06 9.35
C PRO A 70 -5.26 17.72 9.02
N LEU A 71 -4.31 18.32 9.75
CA LEU A 71 -2.88 18.21 9.46
C LEU A 71 -2.35 16.76 9.49
N TYR A 72 -2.96 15.90 10.31
CA TYR A 72 -2.54 14.50 10.40
C TYR A 72 -2.75 13.73 9.09
N LEU A 73 -3.65 14.16 8.19
CA LEU A 73 -3.86 13.48 6.91
C LEU A 73 -2.63 13.60 5.99
N TYR A 74 -1.86 14.67 6.11
CA TYR A 74 -0.60 14.84 5.35
C TYR A 74 0.50 13.88 5.84
N SER A 75 0.36 13.29 7.03
CA SER A 75 1.30 12.27 7.52
C SER A 75 1.31 11.01 6.65
N ALA A 76 0.29 10.79 5.81
CA ALA A 76 0.26 9.70 4.84
C ALA A 76 1.48 9.71 3.91
N GLY A 77 2.02 10.88 3.57
CA GLY A 77 3.27 10.98 2.80
C GLY A 77 4.48 10.38 3.54
N ALA A 78 4.61 10.69 4.83
CA ALA A 78 5.66 10.11 5.67
C ALA A 78 5.46 8.60 5.87
N ILE A 79 4.22 8.14 6.08
CA ILE A 79 3.88 6.72 6.14
C ILE A 79 4.27 6.01 4.84
N GLY A 80 4.08 6.65 3.68
CA GLY A 80 4.54 6.14 2.38
C GLY A 80 6.05 5.94 2.32
N VAL A 81 6.83 6.93 2.80
CA VAL A 81 8.30 6.82 2.89
C VAL A 81 8.73 5.66 3.78
N PHE A 82 8.14 5.51 4.97
CA PHE A 82 8.42 4.39 5.85
C PHE A 82 8.02 3.05 5.24
N THR A 83 6.89 3.01 4.52
CA THR A 83 6.42 1.81 3.84
C THR A 83 7.46 1.35 2.81
N VAL A 84 7.97 2.25 1.97
CA VAL A 84 9.01 1.92 0.99
C VAL A 84 10.28 1.47 1.68
N LEU A 85 10.77 2.20 2.69
CA LEU A 85 11.98 1.85 3.42
C LEU A 85 11.91 0.45 4.05
N PHE A 86 10.83 0.15 4.78
CA PHE A 86 10.66 -1.17 5.41
C PHE A 86 10.46 -2.25 4.36
N SER A 87 9.76 -1.96 3.26
CA SER A 87 9.59 -2.91 2.17
C SER A 87 10.92 -3.25 1.47
N ASN A 88 11.83 -2.28 1.34
CA ASN A 88 13.14 -2.51 0.73
C ASN A 88 14.04 -3.34 1.66
N ILE A 89 14.04 -3.01 2.97
CA ILE A 89 14.76 -3.79 3.98
C ILE A 89 14.24 -5.24 4.02
N SER A 90 12.92 -5.43 4.00
CA SER A 90 12.32 -6.76 3.95
C SER A 90 12.63 -7.49 2.65
N PHE A 91 12.58 -6.80 1.50
CA PHE A 91 12.90 -7.38 0.20
C PHE A 91 14.32 -7.94 0.16
N SER A 92 15.32 -7.20 0.62
CA SER A 92 16.71 -7.68 0.62
C SER A 92 16.93 -8.90 1.52
N ALA A 93 16.09 -9.09 2.54
CA ALA A 93 16.18 -10.24 3.45
C ALA A 93 15.32 -11.44 3.03
N LEU A 94 14.15 -11.20 2.43
CA LEU A 94 13.10 -12.21 2.22
C LEU A 94 12.74 -12.44 0.75
N GLY A 95 13.24 -11.60 -0.16
CA GLY A 95 12.79 -11.54 -1.54
C GLY A 95 11.38 -10.96 -1.70
N ALA A 96 10.94 -10.81 -2.96
CA ALA A 96 9.66 -10.17 -3.28
C ALA A 96 8.45 -10.95 -2.76
N SER A 97 8.38 -12.26 -3.03
CA SER A 97 7.19 -13.08 -2.77
C SER A 97 6.79 -13.07 -1.29
N ILE A 98 7.75 -13.34 -0.40
CA ILE A 98 7.50 -13.38 1.06
C ILE A 98 7.19 -11.98 1.59
N THR A 99 7.91 -10.95 1.12
CA THR A 99 7.68 -9.55 1.53
C THR A 99 6.27 -9.07 1.18
N ILE A 100 5.80 -9.35 -0.04
CA ILE A 100 4.43 -8.99 -0.46
C ILE A 100 3.40 -9.75 0.39
N ALA A 101 3.60 -11.04 0.59
CA ALA A 101 2.63 -11.88 1.29
C ALA A 101 2.49 -11.48 2.78
N LEU A 102 3.61 -11.27 3.49
CA LEU A 102 3.60 -10.74 4.86
C LEU A 102 3.04 -9.32 4.92
N GLY A 103 3.38 -8.46 3.95
CA GLY A 103 2.84 -7.10 3.83
C GLY A 103 1.31 -7.12 3.71
N LEU A 104 0.76 -7.98 2.84
CA LEU A 104 -0.68 -8.16 2.66
C LEU A 104 -1.37 -8.62 3.95
N LEU A 105 -0.76 -9.55 4.70
CA LEU A 105 -1.29 -9.99 5.98
C LEU A 105 -1.36 -8.82 6.98
N GLY A 106 -0.28 -8.06 7.10
CA GLY A 106 -0.22 -6.86 7.96
C GLY A 106 -1.26 -5.81 7.57
N GLN A 107 -1.39 -5.51 6.28
CA GLN A 107 -2.40 -4.61 5.74
C GLN A 107 -3.82 -5.09 6.05
N SER A 108 -4.09 -6.39 5.91
CA SER A 108 -5.40 -6.99 6.17
C SER A 108 -5.80 -6.87 7.64
N ILE A 109 -4.87 -7.17 8.56
CA ILE A 109 -5.08 -7.04 10.00
C ILE A 109 -5.30 -5.57 10.38
N ALA A 110 -4.44 -4.67 9.90
CA ALA A 110 -4.55 -3.24 10.16
C ALA A 110 -5.88 -2.68 9.66
N SER A 111 -6.30 -3.04 8.43
CA SER A 111 -7.59 -2.61 7.86
C SER A 111 -8.75 -3.06 8.73
N ILE A 112 -8.75 -4.29 9.23
CA ILE A 112 -9.81 -4.79 10.12
C ILE A 112 -9.87 -3.96 11.41
N VAL A 113 -8.73 -3.63 12.01
CA VAL A 113 -8.67 -2.80 13.22
C VAL A 113 -9.21 -1.39 12.95
N ILE A 114 -8.74 -0.75 11.88
CA ILE A 114 -9.16 0.61 11.51
C ILE A 114 -10.66 0.65 11.21
N ASP A 115 -11.18 -0.32 10.46
CA ASP A 115 -12.60 -0.46 10.13
C ASP A 115 -13.47 -0.72 11.37
N HIS A 116 -13.01 -1.58 12.27
CA HIS A 116 -13.75 -1.99 13.45
C HIS A 116 -13.94 -0.85 14.45
N PHE A 117 -12.90 -0.05 14.64
CA PHE A 117 -12.93 1.11 15.54
C PHE A 117 -13.36 2.40 14.84
N GLY A 118 -13.58 2.39 13.52
CA GLY A 118 -13.92 3.60 12.76
C GLY A 118 -12.81 4.65 12.84
N LEU A 119 -11.55 4.21 12.93
CA LEU A 119 -10.40 5.12 13.01
C LEU A 119 -10.35 6.01 11.76
N LEU A 120 -9.72 7.18 11.87
CA LEU A 120 -9.61 8.17 10.77
C LEU A 120 -10.97 8.73 10.30
N GLY A 121 -12.01 8.65 11.14
CA GLY A 121 -13.35 9.14 10.82
C GLY A 121 -14.12 8.25 9.84
N MET A 122 -13.68 7.00 9.65
CA MET A 122 -14.36 6.03 8.79
C MET A 122 -15.64 5.51 9.45
N LYS A 123 -16.57 5.03 8.62
CA LYS A 123 -17.77 4.35 9.12
C LYS A 123 -17.36 3.04 9.79
N VAL A 124 -17.78 2.89 11.05
CA VAL A 124 -17.58 1.64 11.80
C VAL A 124 -18.19 0.47 11.04
N ALA A 125 -17.36 -0.47 10.64
CA ALA A 125 -17.78 -1.76 10.11
C ALA A 125 -17.57 -2.81 11.20
N LYS A 126 -18.67 -3.40 11.69
CA LYS A 126 -18.59 -4.42 12.74
C LYS A 126 -17.69 -5.57 12.28
N PHE A 127 -16.83 -6.03 13.18
CA PHE A 127 -15.94 -7.13 12.88
C PHE A 127 -16.75 -8.41 12.65
N GLU A 128 -16.58 -8.99 11.46
CA GLU A 128 -17.18 -10.27 11.12
C GLU A 128 -16.18 -11.40 11.39
N LYS A 129 -16.53 -12.32 12.29
CA LYS A 129 -15.68 -13.47 12.64
C LYS A 129 -15.28 -14.31 11.42
N LYS A 130 -16.07 -14.30 10.35
CA LYS A 130 -15.76 -14.99 9.08
C LYS A 130 -14.47 -14.49 8.43
N LYS A 131 -14.07 -13.22 8.64
CA LYS A 131 -12.78 -12.69 8.16
C LYS A 131 -11.57 -13.43 8.74
N LEU A 132 -11.71 -14.03 9.93
CA LEU A 132 -10.65 -14.87 10.52
C LEU A 132 -10.33 -16.08 9.65
N VAL A 133 -11.33 -16.66 8.99
CA VAL A 133 -11.10 -17.80 8.08
C VAL A 133 -10.19 -17.37 6.94
N GLY A 134 -10.45 -16.21 6.32
CA GLY A 134 -9.59 -15.66 5.28
C GLY A 134 -8.17 -15.37 5.78
N LEU A 135 -8.03 -14.75 6.96
CA LEU A 135 -6.71 -14.50 7.56
C LEU A 135 -5.95 -15.79 7.89
N LEU A 136 -6.64 -16.86 8.31
CA LEU A 136 -6.04 -18.16 8.54
C LEU A 136 -5.48 -18.74 7.23
N PHE A 137 -6.26 -18.73 6.15
CA PHE A 137 -5.78 -19.20 4.84
C PHE A 137 -4.58 -18.41 4.33
N ILE A 138 -4.61 -17.07 4.45
CA ILE A 138 -3.47 -16.21 4.09
C ILE A 138 -2.24 -16.61 4.91
N SER A 139 -2.39 -16.74 6.23
CA SER A 139 -1.29 -17.07 7.14
C SER A 139 -0.70 -18.44 6.84
N SER A 140 -1.54 -19.47 6.63
CA SER A 140 -1.10 -20.81 6.23
C SER A 140 -0.34 -20.79 4.90
N GLY A 141 -0.84 -20.05 3.90
CA GLY A 141 -0.15 -19.90 2.61
C GLY A 141 1.23 -19.27 2.76
N ILE A 142 1.35 -18.21 3.57
CA ILE A 142 2.63 -17.55 3.86
C ILE A 142 3.60 -18.50 4.55
N ILE A 143 3.14 -19.27 5.55
CA ILE A 143 3.97 -20.24 6.26
C ILE A 143 4.55 -21.26 5.27
N ILE A 144 3.72 -21.79 4.36
CA ILE A 144 4.17 -22.74 3.34
C ILE A 144 5.21 -22.09 2.41
N MET A 145 4.95 -20.89 1.89
CA MET A 145 5.88 -20.14 1.04
C MET A 145 7.20 -19.74 1.72
N THR A 146 7.22 -19.72 3.05
CA THR A 146 8.42 -19.35 3.82
C THR A 146 9.28 -20.58 4.12
N ILE A 147 8.65 -21.75 4.29
CA ILE A 147 9.34 -23.01 4.62
C ILE A 147 9.88 -23.71 3.37
N TYR A 148 9.17 -23.62 2.24
CA TYR A 148 9.48 -24.29 0.97
C TYR A 148 9.77 -23.27 -0.12
#